data_AF-A0A7G5IM42-F1
#
_entry.id   AF-A0A7G5IM42-F1
#
_cell.length_a   1.000
_cell.length_b   1.000
_cell.length_c   1.000
_cell.angle_alpha   90.00
_cell.angle_beta   90.00
_cell.angle_gamma   90.00
#
_symmetry.space_group_name_H-M   'P 1'
#
loop_
_entity.id
_entity.type
_entity.pdbx_description
1 polymer ?
#
loop_
_entity_poly.entity_id
_entity_poly.type
_entity_poly.pdbx_seq_one_letter_code
_entity_poly.pdbx_strand_id
1 'polypeptide(L)'
;MNSATHPMAIGEPALAGGDGLPLHVRLKDEIIRGVRSGRFQAGSPILSERELCEHYAVSRTTVRKAIADLVHAGWLYSVSGKGTFVASPPLKQEIEPLVGFSADLRRQGLSVETRVLTFQRIDADDDLARLLDVRAGSAIVQLSRLRRVAGSPMAVQTVFIPEHRCPGILGFDLAARSLYDILRQDYDLRLTSGTTSIEAGLADGCERDHLELPDPSPVLRTQQVTLLDDGSTIELCRSSFHGRHFSLHMSGAQARVAAISQDMPLGHISHTTAPNPLCAASARP
;
A
#
# COMPACT_ATOMS: atom_id res chain seq x y z
N MET A 1 18.53 -13.62 34.55
CA MET A 1 19.51 -14.41 33.77
C MET A 1 19.27 -14.09 32.30
N ASN A 2 20.15 -13.28 31.70
CA ASN A 2 20.01 -12.78 30.33
C ASN A 2 20.33 -13.90 29.33
N SER A 3 19.32 -14.37 28.62
CA SER A 3 19.48 -15.26 27.47
C SER A 3 20.09 -14.47 26.31
N ALA A 4 21.38 -14.69 26.06
CA ALA A 4 22.08 -14.14 24.92
C ALA A 4 21.57 -14.79 23.63
N THR A 5 20.77 -14.06 22.86
CA THR A 5 20.37 -14.43 21.51
C THR A 5 21.61 -14.40 20.61
N HIS A 6 22.02 -15.56 20.11
CA HIS A 6 23.19 -15.77 19.27
C HIS A 6 23.14 -14.90 17.99
N PRO A 7 24.20 -14.16 17.61
CA PRO A 7 24.30 -13.56 16.28
C PRO A 7 24.48 -14.66 15.21
N MET A 8 23.81 -14.43 14.06
CA MET A 8 23.66 -15.25 12.84
C MET A 8 24.60 -16.45 12.58
N ALA A 9 24.03 -17.54 12.06
CA ALA A 9 24.75 -18.53 11.24
C ALA A 9 24.82 -18.03 9.78
N ILE A 10 26.02 -17.78 9.27
CA ILE A 10 26.28 -17.28 7.90
C ILE A 10 26.88 -18.41 7.06
N GLY A 11 26.45 -18.51 5.79
CA GLY A 11 27.06 -19.38 4.76
C GLY A 11 28.45 -18.90 4.32
N GLU A 12 29.09 -19.67 3.43
CA GLU A 12 30.54 -19.61 3.17
C GLU A 12 31.15 -18.22 2.90
N PRO A 13 32.35 -17.94 3.42
CA PRO A 13 33.07 -16.68 3.24
C PRO A 13 33.75 -16.66 1.87
N ALA A 14 33.00 -16.29 0.84
CA ALA A 14 33.61 -15.95 -0.44
C ALA A 14 32.86 -14.82 -1.14
N LEU A 15 33.23 -13.58 -0.81
CA LEU A 15 33.19 -12.49 -1.80
C LEU A 15 34.33 -12.67 -2.83
N ALA A 16 34.79 -13.90 -3.10
CA ALA A 16 35.86 -14.18 -4.05
C ALA A 16 35.27 -14.86 -5.30
N GLY A 17 35.31 -14.15 -6.43
CA GLY A 17 35.00 -14.70 -7.76
C GLY A 17 33.96 -13.91 -8.54
N GLY A 18 34.38 -13.37 -9.69
CA GLY A 18 33.55 -12.99 -10.84
C GLY A 18 32.90 -11.61 -10.81
N ASP A 19 33.05 -10.88 -11.91
CA ASP A 19 32.22 -9.72 -12.32
C ASP A 19 32.39 -8.42 -11.54
N GLY A 20 33.52 -7.71 -11.72
CA GLY A 20 33.66 -6.23 -11.81
C GLY A 20 32.96 -5.26 -10.83
N LEU A 21 32.18 -5.75 -9.87
CA LEU A 21 31.28 -4.99 -9.03
C LEU A 21 32.03 -4.55 -7.77
N PRO A 22 31.91 -3.27 -7.39
CA PRO A 22 32.52 -2.78 -6.16
C PRO A 22 32.12 -3.60 -4.92
N LEU A 23 33.07 -3.86 -4.02
CA LEU A 23 32.86 -4.69 -2.82
C LEU A 23 31.68 -4.26 -1.94
N HIS A 24 31.36 -2.96 -1.91
CA HIS A 24 30.18 -2.45 -1.19
C HIS A 24 28.85 -2.91 -1.81
N VAL A 25 28.78 -3.06 -3.14
CA VAL A 25 27.57 -3.54 -3.84
C VAL A 25 27.34 -5.01 -3.52
N ARG A 26 28.41 -5.82 -3.54
CA ARG A 26 28.32 -7.26 -3.26
C ARG A 26 27.93 -7.54 -1.81
N LEU A 27 28.45 -6.76 -0.86
CA LEU A 27 28.03 -6.82 0.54
C LEU A 27 26.55 -6.47 0.70
N LYS A 28 26.04 -5.46 -0.03
CA LYS A 28 24.61 -5.12 -0.02
C LYS A 28 23.76 -6.25 -0.56
N ASP A 29 24.14 -6.82 -1.70
CA ASP A 29 23.39 -7.91 -2.32
C ASP A 29 23.31 -9.15 -1.42
N GLU A 30 24.40 -9.49 -0.74
CA GLU A 30 24.40 -10.61 0.21
C GLU A 30 23.46 -10.37 1.40
N ILE A 31 23.47 -9.15 1.94
CA ILE A 31 22.56 -8.77 3.02
C ILE A 31 21.10 -8.84 2.55
N ILE A 32 20.81 -8.28 1.37
CA ILE A 32 19.46 -8.31 0.77
C ILE A 32 19.00 -9.74 0.50
N ARG A 33 19.87 -10.62 -0.04
CA ARG A 33 19.56 -12.05 -0.25
C ARG A 33 19.24 -12.75 1.06
N GLY A 34 20.00 -12.48 2.12
CA GLY A 34 19.74 -13.06 3.45
C GLY A 34 18.41 -12.60 4.06
N VAL A 35 18.04 -11.33 3.90
CA VAL A 35 16.73 -10.82 4.34
C VAL A 35 15.60 -11.46 3.52
N ARG A 36 15.72 -11.49 2.19
CA ARG A 36 14.67 -12.03 1.29
C ARG A 36 14.42 -13.53 1.44
N SER A 37 15.48 -14.30 1.72
CA SER A 37 15.38 -15.75 1.95
C SER A 37 14.84 -16.10 3.34
N GLY A 38 14.60 -15.12 4.21
CA GLY A 38 14.20 -15.34 5.60
C GLY A 38 15.34 -15.81 6.51
N ARG A 39 16.58 -15.94 5.99
CA ARG A 39 17.77 -16.27 6.78
C ARG A 39 18.07 -15.20 7.83
N PHE A 40 17.76 -13.93 7.52
CA PHE A 40 17.87 -12.82 8.45
C PHE A 40 16.46 -12.39 8.89
N GLN A 41 16.12 -12.66 10.15
CA GLN A 41 14.80 -12.37 10.69
C GLN A 41 14.65 -10.88 11.00
N ALA A 42 13.45 -10.33 10.77
CA ALA A 42 13.07 -8.98 11.18
C ALA A 42 13.40 -8.70 12.66
N GLY A 43 13.99 -7.53 12.94
CA GLY A 43 14.36 -7.12 14.29
C GLY A 43 15.57 -7.84 14.89
N SER A 44 16.15 -8.82 14.19
CA SER A 44 17.40 -9.44 14.61
C SER A 44 18.59 -8.50 14.37
N PRO A 45 19.59 -8.47 15.28
CA PRO A 45 20.81 -7.70 15.05
C PRO A 45 21.62 -8.31 13.90
N ILE A 46 22.18 -7.46 13.04
CA ILE A 46 23.24 -7.88 12.13
C ILE A 46 24.60 -7.86 12.84
N LEU A 47 25.61 -8.46 12.23
CA LEU A 47 27.00 -8.33 12.68
C LEU A 47 27.41 -6.85 12.78
N SER A 48 28.22 -6.53 13.78
CA SER A 48 28.80 -5.20 13.92
C SER A 48 29.70 -4.84 12.73
N GLU A 49 29.95 -3.54 12.53
CA GLU A 49 30.87 -3.08 11.47
C GLU A 49 32.22 -3.80 11.51
N ARG A 50 32.75 -4.03 12.72
CA ARG A 50 34.04 -4.72 12.92
C ARG A 50 33.97 -6.18 12.47
N GLU A 51 32.93 -6.89 12.89
CA GLU A 51 32.71 -8.29 12.52
C GLU A 51 32.46 -8.45 11.02
N LEU A 52 31.76 -7.50 10.39
CA LEU A 52 31.57 -7.48 8.93
C LEU A 52 32.89 -7.22 8.18
N CYS A 53 33.76 -6.35 8.71
CA CYS A 53 35.09 -6.14 8.13
C CYS A 53 35.93 -7.42 8.17
N GLU A 54 35.92 -8.11 9.31
CA GLU A 54 36.66 -9.36 9.54
C GLU A 54 36.11 -10.50 8.67
N HIS A 55 34.79 -10.67 8.64
CA HIS A 55 34.13 -11.78 7.94
C HIS A 55 34.22 -11.68 6.42
N TYR A 56 34.09 -10.46 5.87
CA TYR A 56 34.06 -10.23 4.43
C TYR A 56 35.37 -9.64 3.86
N ALA A 57 36.39 -9.46 4.70
CA ALA A 57 37.69 -8.87 4.34
C ALA A 57 37.57 -7.54 3.58
N VAL A 58 36.69 -6.65 4.06
CA VAL A 58 36.39 -5.34 3.44
C VAL A 58 36.79 -4.20 4.36
N SER A 59 37.14 -3.04 3.78
CA SER A 59 37.50 -1.86 4.57
C SER A 59 36.31 -1.34 5.39
N ARG A 60 36.60 -0.72 6.54
CA ARG A 60 35.57 -0.09 7.37
C ARG A 60 34.76 0.97 6.63
N THR A 61 35.40 1.73 5.74
CA THR A 61 34.73 2.73 4.89
C THR A 61 33.72 2.07 3.94
N THR A 62 34.07 0.91 3.39
CA THR A 62 33.21 0.09 2.52
C THR A 62 32.00 -0.46 3.28
N VAL A 63 32.21 -1.02 4.48
CA VAL A 63 31.13 -1.53 5.34
C VAL A 63 30.20 -0.41 5.77
N ARG A 64 30.74 0.73 6.24
CA ARG A 64 29.95 1.90 6.64
C ARG A 64 29.10 2.43 5.50
N LYS A 65 29.65 2.50 4.29
CA LYS A 65 28.88 2.90 3.10
C LYS A 65 27.76 1.90 2.79
N ALA A 66 28.04 0.60 2.79
CA ALA A 66 27.04 -0.43 2.53
C ALA A 66 25.90 -0.41 3.57
N ILE A 67 26.23 -0.30 4.85
CA ILE A 67 25.24 -0.19 5.93
C ILE A 67 24.43 1.10 5.78
N ALA A 68 25.08 2.24 5.56
CA ALA A 68 24.40 3.51 5.37
C ALA A 68 23.41 3.45 4.19
N ASP A 69 23.82 2.87 3.06
CA ASP A 69 22.95 2.67 1.91
C ASP A 69 21.75 1.75 2.23
N LEU A 70 21.96 0.67 2.98
CA LEU A 70 20.90 -0.27 3.35
C LEU A 70 19.94 0.31 4.39
N VAL A 71 20.45 1.14 5.31
CA VAL A 71 19.62 1.92 6.25
C VAL A 71 18.81 2.95 5.49
N HIS A 72 19.43 3.68 4.55
CA HIS A 72 18.74 4.64 3.70
C HIS A 72 17.66 3.97 2.83
N ALA A 73 17.95 2.78 2.30
CA ALA A 73 17.02 1.99 1.50
C ALA A 73 15.99 1.18 2.32
N GLY A 74 15.99 1.31 3.65
CA GLY A 74 14.99 0.69 4.53
C GLY A 74 15.14 -0.82 4.75
N TRP A 75 16.26 -1.42 4.36
CA TRP A 75 16.57 -2.84 4.63
C TRP A 75 17.08 -3.07 6.06
N LEU A 76 17.68 -2.04 6.67
CA LEU A 76 18.24 -2.06 8.02
C LEU A 76 17.79 -0.81 8.79
N TYR A 77 17.90 -0.84 10.12
CA TYR A 77 17.83 0.36 10.95
C TYR A 77 18.92 0.33 12.02
N SER A 78 19.40 1.51 12.41
CA SER A 78 20.45 1.66 13.41
C SER A 78 19.89 2.28 14.68
N VAL A 79 20.22 1.68 15.83
CA VAL A 79 19.87 2.21 17.15
C VAL A 79 21.16 2.63 17.84
N SER A 80 21.27 3.92 18.14
CA SER A 80 22.47 4.50 18.75
C SER A 80 22.84 3.75 20.03
N GLY A 81 24.11 3.30 20.12
CA GLY A 81 24.63 2.53 21.24
C GLY A 81 24.15 1.07 21.34
N LYS A 82 23.25 0.60 20.47
CA LYS A 82 22.72 -0.78 20.50
C LYS A 82 23.07 -1.60 19.26
N GLY A 83 23.40 -0.96 18.14
CA GLY A 83 23.84 -1.63 16.91
C GLY A 83 22.90 -1.43 15.73
N THR A 84 23.08 -2.23 14.70
CA THR A 84 22.27 -2.23 13.48
C THR A 84 21.46 -3.51 13.42
N PHE A 85 20.20 -3.39 13.03
CA PHE A 85 19.23 -4.46 13.04
C PHE A 85 18.62 -4.60 11.65
N VAL A 86 18.24 -5.84 11.32
CA VAL A 86 17.43 -6.15 10.16
C VAL A 86 16.13 -5.39 10.33
N ALA A 87 15.86 -4.44 9.45
CA ALA A 87 14.53 -3.85 9.42
C ALA A 87 13.56 -5.01 9.25
N SER A 88 12.41 -4.95 9.94
CA SER A 88 11.27 -5.66 9.39
C SER A 88 11.28 -5.35 7.91
N PRO A 89 11.21 -6.36 7.00
CA PRO A 89 11.06 -6.05 5.59
C PRO A 89 10.05 -4.93 5.58
N PRO A 90 10.28 -3.80 4.88
CA PRO A 90 9.20 -2.86 4.74
C PRO A 90 8.08 -3.80 4.35
N LEU A 91 7.04 -3.89 5.19
CA LEU A 91 5.81 -4.31 4.61
C LEU A 91 5.77 -3.37 3.40
N LYS A 92 5.60 -3.91 2.21
CA LYS A 92 5.07 -3.09 1.14
C LYS A 92 3.69 -2.67 1.70
N GLN A 93 3.72 -1.72 2.62
CA GLN A 93 2.75 -1.27 3.59
C GLN A 93 2.53 0.15 3.18
N GLU A 94 1.46 0.49 2.51
CA GLU A 94 0.53 -0.29 1.72
C GLU A 94 0.16 0.72 0.64
N ILE A 95 0.13 0.34 -0.64
CA ILE A 95 -0.54 1.19 -1.63
C ILE A 95 -2.04 0.95 -1.45
N GLU A 96 -2.55 1.12 -0.23
CA GLU A 96 -3.87 0.70 0.22
C GLU A 96 -4.12 1.26 1.64
N PRO A 97 -4.76 2.43 1.83
CA PRO A 97 -5.19 2.87 3.15
C PRO A 97 -6.20 1.91 3.79
N LEU A 98 -6.85 1.00 3.03
CA LEU A 98 -7.86 0.09 3.58
C LEU A 98 -7.54 -1.41 3.55
N VAL A 99 -6.79 -1.95 2.60
CA VAL A 99 -6.33 -3.36 2.72
C VAL A 99 -5.17 -3.47 3.66
N GLY A 100 -4.39 -2.40 3.75
CA GLY A 100 -3.39 -2.33 4.76
C GLY A 100 -3.90 -2.36 6.17
N PHE A 101 -4.87 -1.48 6.38
CA PHE A 101 -5.77 -1.52 7.50
C PHE A 101 -6.47 -2.88 7.65
N SER A 102 -7.00 -3.53 6.60
CA SER A 102 -7.69 -4.83 6.75
C SER A 102 -6.74 -5.97 7.14
N ALA A 103 -5.52 -6.00 6.60
CA ALA A 103 -4.50 -6.98 6.93
C ALA A 103 -3.92 -6.73 8.32
N ASP A 104 -3.68 -5.47 8.69
CA ASP A 104 -3.27 -5.07 10.04
C ASP A 104 -4.34 -5.35 11.08
N LEU A 105 -5.60 -5.02 10.82
CA LEU A 105 -6.70 -5.30 11.72
C LEU A 105 -6.86 -6.81 11.93
N ARG A 106 -6.76 -7.61 10.86
CA ARG A 106 -6.76 -9.08 10.98
C ARG A 106 -5.54 -9.58 11.78
N ARG A 107 -4.34 -9.00 11.57
CA ARG A 107 -3.15 -9.28 12.38
C ARG A 107 -3.36 -8.92 13.86
N GLN A 108 -4.14 -7.88 14.13
CA GLN A 108 -4.55 -7.46 15.47
C GLN A 108 -5.74 -8.28 16.03
N GLY A 109 -6.21 -9.30 15.31
CA GLY A 109 -7.31 -10.17 15.72
C GLY A 109 -8.72 -9.57 15.56
N LEU A 110 -8.83 -8.42 14.89
CA LEU A 110 -10.11 -7.76 14.62
C LEU A 110 -10.76 -8.35 13.36
N SER A 111 -12.06 -8.66 13.47
CA SER A 111 -12.83 -9.16 12.34
C SER A 111 -13.08 -8.05 11.33
N VAL A 112 -12.73 -8.32 10.07
CA VAL A 112 -12.98 -7.40 8.94
C VAL A 112 -13.90 -8.10 7.96
N GLU A 113 -15.10 -7.55 7.83
CA GLU A 113 -16.15 -8.05 6.93
C GLU A 113 -16.30 -7.10 5.76
N THR A 114 -16.48 -7.66 4.57
CA THR A 114 -16.71 -6.91 3.33
C THR A 114 -18.08 -7.27 2.78
N ARG A 115 -18.91 -6.25 2.56
CA ARG A 115 -20.15 -6.36 1.81
C ARG A 115 -19.98 -5.66 0.47
N VAL A 116 -20.08 -6.41 -0.63
CA VAL A 116 -20.11 -5.83 -1.98
C VAL A 116 -21.47 -5.15 -2.18
N LEU A 117 -21.44 -3.87 -2.56
CA LEU A 117 -22.61 -3.05 -2.84
C LEU A 117 -22.91 -3.07 -4.35
N THR A 118 -21.87 -2.90 -5.16
CA THR A 118 -21.96 -2.92 -6.64
C THR A 118 -20.73 -3.62 -7.19
N PHE A 119 -20.90 -4.45 -8.20
CA PHE A 119 -19.79 -5.01 -8.96
C PHE A 119 -20.21 -5.21 -10.41
N GLN A 120 -19.81 -4.29 -11.28
CA GLN A 120 -20.33 -4.21 -12.65
C GLN A 120 -19.32 -3.61 -13.62
N ARG A 121 -19.57 -3.83 -14.91
CA ARG A 121 -18.89 -3.11 -15.99
C ARG A 121 -19.61 -1.81 -16.30
N ILE A 122 -18.85 -0.74 -16.47
CA ILE A 122 -19.28 0.58 -16.93
C ILE A 122 -18.36 1.06 -18.06
N ASP A 123 -18.78 2.10 -18.77
CA ASP A 123 -17.92 2.78 -19.74
C ASP A 123 -17.26 4.01 -19.09
N ALA A 124 -15.98 4.24 -19.40
CA ALA A 124 -15.23 5.39 -18.88
C ALA A 124 -15.81 6.71 -19.42
N ASP A 125 -16.25 7.58 -18.51
CA ASP A 125 -16.44 8.99 -18.82
C ASP A 125 -15.09 9.71 -18.98
N ASP A 126 -15.13 11.00 -19.34
CA ASP A 126 -13.92 11.80 -19.57
C ASP A 126 -13.01 11.94 -18.33
N ASP A 127 -13.59 11.88 -17.13
CA ASP A 127 -12.84 11.99 -15.87
C ASP A 127 -12.15 10.67 -15.51
N LEU A 128 -12.88 9.56 -15.58
CA LEU A 128 -12.34 8.21 -15.39
C LEU A 128 -11.27 7.91 -16.44
N ALA A 129 -11.52 8.25 -17.70
CA ALA A 129 -10.58 8.06 -18.80
C ALA A 129 -9.25 8.77 -18.52
N ARG A 130 -9.31 10.02 -18.09
CA ARG A 130 -8.13 10.82 -17.74
C ARG A 130 -7.37 10.27 -16.53
N LEU A 131 -8.08 9.89 -15.47
CA LEU A 131 -7.47 9.39 -14.23
C LEU A 131 -6.86 8.00 -14.37
N LEU A 132 -7.48 7.14 -15.18
CA LEU A 132 -7.02 5.77 -15.44
C LEU A 132 -6.09 5.65 -16.66
N ASP A 133 -5.79 6.76 -17.35
CA ASP A 133 -4.99 6.79 -18.58
C ASP A 133 -5.53 5.82 -19.65
N VAL A 134 -6.84 5.89 -19.90
CA VAL A 134 -7.53 5.11 -20.94
C VAL A 134 -8.31 6.04 -21.87
N ARG A 135 -8.82 5.50 -22.99
CA ARG A 135 -9.70 6.27 -23.88
C ARG A 135 -11.08 6.43 -23.26
N ALA A 136 -11.74 7.56 -23.49
CA ALA A 136 -13.16 7.72 -23.18
C ALA A 136 -13.97 6.59 -23.86
N GLY A 137 -14.97 6.06 -23.15
CA GLY A 137 -15.74 4.89 -23.55
C GLY A 137 -15.03 3.54 -23.36
N SER A 138 -13.80 3.51 -22.84
CA SER A 138 -13.14 2.25 -22.50
C SER A 138 -13.89 1.54 -21.38
N ALA A 139 -13.91 0.21 -21.43
CA ALA A 139 -14.58 -0.58 -20.42
C ALA A 139 -13.83 -0.59 -19.08
N ILE A 140 -14.55 -0.25 -18.03
CA ILE A 140 -14.07 -0.17 -16.65
C ILE A 140 -14.91 -1.09 -15.78
N VAL A 141 -14.25 -1.76 -14.84
CA VAL A 141 -14.91 -2.51 -13.78
C VAL A 141 -15.05 -1.60 -12.56
N GLN A 142 -16.28 -1.39 -12.12
CA GLN A 142 -16.62 -0.67 -10.90
C GLN A 142 -16.94 -1.67 -9.79
N LEU A 143 -16.26 -1.53 -8.65
CA LEU A 143 -16.48 -2.30 -7.43
C LEU A 143 -16.74 -1.36 -6.25
N SER A 144 -17.97 -1.33 -5.75
CA SER A 144 -18.33 -0.61 -4.52
C SER A 144 -18.49 -1.56 -3.34
N ARG A 145 -17.92 -1.23 -2.19
CA ARG A 145 -17.88 -2.10 -1.00
C ARG A 145 -18.10 -1.31 0.28
N LEU A 146 -18.87 -1.88 1.20
CA LEU A 146 -18.91 -1.47 2.60
C LEU A 146 -17.98 -2.39 3.41
N ARG A 147 -17.10 -1.81 4.22
CA ARG A 147 -16.24 -2.54 5.15
C ARG A 147 -16.69 -2.32 6.57
N ARG A 148 -16.83 -3.43 7.29
CA ARG A 148 -17.13 -3.44 8.72
C ARG A 148 -15.93 -3.97 9.50
N VAL A 149 -15.70 -3.39 10.66
CA VAL A 149 -14.67 -3.82 11.62
C VAL A 149 -15.35 -4.05 12.94
N ALA A 150 -15.23 -5.25 13.49
CA ALA A 150 -15.94 -5.66 14.71
C ALA A 150 -17.46 -5.35 14.67
N GLY A 151 -18.09 -5.54 13.51
CA GLY A 151 -19.52 -5.31 13.28
C GLY A 151 -19.92 -3.88 12.91
N SER A 152 -19.08 -2.88 13.17
CA SER A 152 -19.39 -1.47 12.87
C SER A 152 -18.93 -1.06 11.46
N PRO A 153 -19.73 -0.28 10.71
CA PRO A 153 -19.32 0.23 9.41
C PRO A 153 -18.17 1.22 9.57
N MET A 154 -17.09 0.98 8.83
CA MET A 154 -15.86 1.75 8.95
C MET A 154 -15.58 2.57 7.70
N ALA A 155 -15.82 1.99 6.53
CA ALA A 155 -15.52 2.64 5.27
C ALA A 155 -16.42 2.15 4.15
N VAL A 156 -16.74 3.06 3.24
CA VAL A 156 -17.33 2.74 1.95
C VAL A 156 -16.32 3.08 0.87
N GLN A 157 -16.10 2.17 -0.07
CA GLN A 157 -15.13 2.33 -1.15
C GLN A 157 -15.79 2.12 -2.49
N THR A 158 -15.34 2.84 -3.51
CA THR A 158 -15.58 2.53 -4.91
C THR A 158 -14.24 2.46 -5.64
N VAL A 159 -13.99 1.34 -6.28
CA VAL A 159 -12.78 1.05 -7.04
C VAL A 159 -13.13 0.95 -8.52
N PHE A 160 -12.28 1.53 -9.37
CA PHE A 160 -12.38 1.52 -10.82
C PHE A 160 -11.11 0.91 -11.41
N ILE A 161 -11.27 -0.09 -12.27
CA ILE A 161 -10.16 -0.85 -12.86
C ILE A 161 -10.38 -0.96 -14.38
N PRO A 162 -9.37 -0.69 -15.22
CA PRO A 162 -9.47 -0.94 -16.65
C PRO A 162 -9.68 -2.44 -16.93
N GLU A 163 -10.82 -2.80 -17.52
CA GLU A 163 -11.20 -4.21 -17.70
C GLU A 163 -10.21 -4.98 -18.58
N HIS A 164 -9.61 -4.31 -19.57
CA HIS A 164 -8.63 -4.92 -20.46
C HIS A 164 -7.38 -5.45 -19.72
N ARG A 165 -7.09 -4.96 -18.51
CA ARG A 165 -6.01 -5.47 -17.66
C ARG A 165 -6.45 -6.65 -16.79
N CYS A 166 -7.75 -6.76 -16.51
CA CYS A 166 -8.32 -7.78 -15.64
C CYS A 166 -9.53 -8.46 -16.32
N PRO A 167 -9.33 -9.13 -17.47
CA PRO A 167 -10.43 -9.77 -18.19
C PRO A 167 -11.11 -10.82 -17.30
N GLY A 168 -12.44 -10.81 -17.29
CA GLY A 168 -13.23 -11.76 -16.50
C GLY A 168 -13.26 -11.51 -14.99
N ILE A 169 -12.75 -10.37 -14.50
CA ILE A 169 -12.68 -10.08 -13.05
C ILE A 169 -14.05 -10.12 -12.35
N LEU A 170 -15.14 -9.85 -13.09
CA LEU A 170 -16.51 -9.94 -12.57
C LEU A 170 -16.91 -11.36 -12.11
N GLY A 171 -16.15 -12.40 -12.49
CA GLY A 171 -16.36 -13.76 -12.05
C GLY A 171 -15.81 -14.09 -10.64
N PHE A 172 -15.05 -13.19 -10.02
CA PHE A 172 -14.50 -13.42 -8.68
C PHE A 172 -15.46 -13.03 -7.56
N ASP A 173 -15.40 -13.77 -6.45
CA ASP A 173 -16.03 -13.37 -5.20
C ASP A 173 -15.14 -12.39 -4.41
N LEU A 174 -15.41 -11.10 -4.60
CA LEU A 174 -14.71 -10.00 -3.91
C LEU A 174 -15.29 -9.65 -2.53
N ALA A 175 -16.28 -10.41 -2.03
CA ALA A 175 -16.65 -10.39 -0.63
C ALA A 175 -15.72 -11.28 0.19
N ALA A 176 -15.32 -12.43 -0.36
CA ALA A 176 -14.41 -13.38 0.30
C ALA A 176 -12.93 -13.11 0.01
N ARG A 177 -12.57 -12.71 -1.21
CA ARG A 177 -11.17 -12.51 -1.62
C ARG A 177 -10.79 -11.03 -1.65
N SER A 178 -9.51 -10.74 -1.35
CA SER A 178 -8.95 -9.41 -1.54
C SER A 178 -8.78 -9.11 -3.03
N LEU A 179 -9.23 -7.92 -3.45
CA LEU A 179 -9.00 -7.42 -4.81
C LEU A 179 -7.51 -7.46 -5.17
N TYR A 180 -6.65 -7.00 -4.27
CA TYR A 180 -5.22 -6.90 -4.55
C TYR A 180 -4.51 -8.24 -4.56
N ASP A 181 -5.03 -9.23 -3.83
CA ASP A 181 -4.54 -10.60 -3.97
C ASP A 181 -4.90 -11.13 -5.36
N ILE A 182 -6.10 -10.85 -5.86
CA ILE A 182 -6.51 -11.21 -7.23
C ILE A 182 -5.63 -10.52 -8.28
N LEU A 183 -5.39 -9.21 -8.15
CA LEU A 183 -4.52 -8.46 -9.07
C LEU A 183 -3.10 -9.05 -9.11
N ARG A 184 -2.54 -9.41 -7.95
CA ARG A 184 -1.16 -9.95 -7.86
C ARG A 184 -1.05 -11.42 -8.24
N GLN A 185 -1.99 -12.26 -7.82
CA GLN A 185 -1.86 -13.71 -7.90
C GLN A 185 -2.52 -14.28 -9.17
N ASP A 186 -3.71 -13.77 -9.51
CA ASP A 186 -4.49 -14.29 -10.64
C ASP A 186 -4.16 -13.54 -11.95
N TYR A 187 -3.78 -12.26 -11.87
CA TYR A 187 -3.41 -11.44 -13.05
C TYR A 187 -1.90 -11.12 -13.16
N ASP A 188 -1.07 -11.57 -12.21
CA ASP A 188 0.39 -11.32 -12.16
C ASP A 188 0.76 -9.82 -12.28
N LEU A 189 -0.10 -8.93 -11.76
CA LEU A 189 0.12 -7.50 -11.82
C LEU A 189 1.00 -7.01 -10.65
N ARG A 190 2.04 -6.27 -10.99
CA ARG A 190 3.01 -5.74 -10.04
C ARG A 190 2.70 -4.29 -9.72
N LEU A 191 1.99 -4.07 -8.62
CA LEU A 191 1.69 -2.74 -8.10
C LEU A 191 2.93 -2.14 -7.44
N THR A 192 3.30 -0.91 -7.81
CA THR A 192 4.58 -0.29 -7.41
C THR A 192 4.45 0.98 -6.60
N SER A 193 3.58 1.88 -7.02
CA SER A 193 3.45 3.21 -6.42
C SER A 193 2.04 3.74 -6.60
N GLY A 194 1.74 4.86 -5.95
CA GLY A 194 0.47 5.53 -6.10
C GLY A 194 0.47 6.89 -5.44
N THR A 195 -0.53 7.70 -5.77
CA THR A 195 -0.78 8.98 -5.10
C THR A 195 -2.10 8.88 -4.35
N THR A 196 -2.12 9.32 -3.09
CA THR A 196 -3.34 9.43 -2.30
C THR A 196 -3.58 10.88 -1.93
N SER A 197 -4.75 11.39 -2.32
CA SER A 197 -5.29 12.67 -1.86
C SER A 197 -6.27 12.41 -0.74
N ILE A 198 -6.25 13.27 0.29
CA ILE A 198 -7.09 13.14 1.49
C ILE A 198 -7.78 14.47 1.73
N GLU A 199 -9.08 14.42 1.99
CA GLU A 199 -9.87 15.59 2.37
C GLU A 199 -10.81 15.25 3.53
N ALA A 200 -11.12 16.27 4.34
CA ALA A 200 -12.18 16.17 5.35
C ALA A 200 -13.43 16.87 4.82
N GLY A 201 -14.60 16.30 5.11
CA GLY A 201 -15.88 16.88 4.71
C GLY A 201 -17.03 16.43 5.59
N LEU A 202 -18.23 16.94 5.30
CA LEU A 202 -19.47 16.45 5.89
C LEU A 202 -20.05 15.32 5.05
N ALA A 203 -20.54 14.27 5.72
CA ALA A 203 -21.16 13.12 5.10
C ALA A 203 -22.40 13.52 4.30
N ASP A 204 -22.45 13.11 3.04
CA ASP A 204 -23.67 13.19 2.23
C ASP A 204 -24.69 12.13 2.65
N GLY A 205 -25.89 12.15 2.06
CA GLY A 205 -26.96 11.21 2.43
C GLY A 205 -26.54 9.74 2.28
N CYS A 206 -25.81 9.39 1.23
CA CYS A 206 -25.42 8.02 0.96
C CYS A 206 -24.29 7.53 1.87
N GLU A 207 -23.31 8.40 2.11
CA GLU A 207 -22.27 8.16 3.10
C GLU A 207 -22.90 7.94 4.48
N ARG A 208 -23.90 8.75 4.86
CA ARG A 208 -24.63 8.57 6.12
C ARG A 208 -25.37 7.26 6.20
N ASP A 209 -26.09 6.89 5.15
CA ASP A 209 -26.86 5.65 5.12
C ASP A 209 -25.96 4.41 5.22
N HIS A 210 -24.85 4.38 4.48
CA HIS A 210 -23.93 3.24 4.49
C HIS A 210 -23.01 3.18 5.71
N LEU A 211 -22.59 4.33 6.24
CA LEU A 211 -21.72 4.42 7.41
C LEU A 211 -22.49 4.53 8.74
N GLU A 212 -23.83 4.49 8.70
CA GLU A 212 -24.71 4.60 9.87
C GLU A 212 -24.42 5.89 10.69
N LEU A 213 -24.23 7.01 10.00
CA LEU A 213 -23.85 8.29 10.59
C LEU A 213 -25.06 9.23 10.76
N PRO A 214 -25.13 9.99 11.87
CA PRO A 214 -26.12 11.06 12.03
C PRO A 214 -25.83 12.27 11.13
N ASP A 215 -26.82 13.13 10.91
CA ASP A 215 -26.64 14.43 10.24
C ASP A 215 -26.49 15.55 11.29
N PRO A 216 -25.44 16.40 11.24
CA PRO A 216 -24.24 16.30 10.40
C PRO A 216 -23.18 15.39 11.02
N SER A 217 -22.41 14.69 10.17
CA SER A 217 -21.25 13.91 10.61
C SER A 217 -20.02 14.16 9.74
N PRO A 218 -18.82 14.24 10.34
CA PRO A 218 -17.58 14.33 9.59
C PRO A 218 -17.22 12.99 8.96
N VAL A 219 -16.66 13.06 7.75
CA VAL A 219 -16.03 11.94 7.04
C VAL A 219 -14.65 12.34 6.56
N LEU A 220 -13.76 11.36 6.50
CA LEU A 220 -12.49 11.50 5.80
C LEU A 220 -12.64 10.85 4.43
N ARG A 221 -12.45 11.61 3.35
CA ARG A 221 -12.46 11.09 1.99
C ARG A 221 -11.05 10.94 1.49
N THR A 222 -10.83 9.88 0.73
CA THR A 222 -9.56 9.61 0.07
C THR A 222 -9.79 9.29 -1.40
N GLN A 223 -8.88 9.74 -2.24
CA GLN A 223 -8.78 9.32 -3.62
C GLN A 223 -7.36 8.81 -3.85
N GLN A 224 -7.24 7.55 -4.22
CA GLN A 224 -5.98 6.91 -4.53
C GLN A 224 -5.93 6.51 -6.00
N VAL A 225 -4.78 6.75 -6.63
CA VAL A 225 -4.41 6.19 -7.93
C VAL A 225 -3.26 5.22 -7.72
N THR A 226 -3.38 4.00 -8.23
CA THR A 226 -2.36 2.95 -8.12
C THR A 226 -1.73 2.67 -9.48
N LEU A 227 -0.41 2.61 -9.51
CA LEU A 227 0.41 2.39 -10.69
C LEU A 227 1.06 0.99 -10.68
N LEU A 228 1.24 0.44 -11.87
CA LEU A 228 2.02 -0.78 -12.12
C LEU A 228 3.51 -0.47 -12.29
N ASP A 229 4.34 -1.51 -12.44
CA ASP A 229 5.78 -1.37 -12.70
C ASP A 229 6.12 -0.84 -14.10
N ASP A 230 5.20 -0.98 -15.06
CA ASP A 230 5.26 -0.34 -16.37
C ASP A 230 4.87 1.16 -16.33
N GLY A 231 4.47 1.69 -15.16
CA GLY A 231 4.05 3.07 -14.96
C GLY A 231 2.59 3.36 -15.32
N SER A 232 1.85 2.39 -15.87
CA SER A 232 0.44 2.56 -16.20
C SER A 232 -0.46 2.52 -14.95
N THR A 233 -1.60 3.20 -15.02
CA THR A 233 -2.60 3.18 -13.96
C THR A 233 -3.42 1.89 -14.01
N ILE A 234 -3.47 1.16 -12.89
CA ILE A 234 -4.32 -0.03 -12.74
C ILE A 234 -5.61 0.25 -11.98
N GLU A 235 -5.61 1.28 -11.13
CA GLU A 235 -6.71 1.49 -10.21
C GLU A 235 -6.89 2.97 -9.86
N LEU A 236 -8.16 3.36 -9.80
CA LEU A 236 -8.63 4.54 -9.08
C LEU A 236 -9.54 4.06 -7.95
N CYS A 237 -9.22 4.41 -6.70
CA CYS A 237 -10.00 4.07 -5.53
C CYS A 237 -10.47 5.34 -4.81
N ARG A 238 -11.77 5.48 -4.62
CA ARG A 238 -12.38 6.53 -3.81
C ARG A 238 -12.97 5.91 -2.55
N SER A 239 -12.66 6.46 -1.39
CA SER A 239 -13.14 5.94 -0.11
C SER A 239 -13.64 7.04 0.80
N SER A 240 -14.71 6.78 1.53
CA SER A 240 -15.19 7.60 2.64
C SER A 240 -15.12 6.79 3.93
N PHE A 241 -14.46 7.35 4.95
CA PHE A 241 -14.23 6.70 6.23
C PHE A 241 -15.05 7.35 7.34
N HIS A 242 -15.49 6.53 8.28
CA HIS A 242 -16.22 6.93 9.47
C HIS A 242 -15.34 7.83 10.36
N GLY A 243 -15.64 9.14 10.41
CA GLY A 243 -14.73 10.17 10.95
C GLY A 243 -14.37 10.04 12.43
N ARG A 244 -15.13 9.28 13.23
CA ARG A 244 -14.81 9.02 14.65
C ARG A 244 -14.01 7.74 14.89
N HIS A 245 -14.06 6.79 13.96
CA HIS A 245 -13.52 5.44 14.16
C HIS A 245 -12.28 5.19 13.30
N PHE A 246 -11.96 6.11 12.39
CA PHE A 246 -10.81 6.03 11.52
C PHE A 246 -9.76 7.08 11.90
N SER A 247 -8.52 6.63 12.08
CA SER A 247 -7.33 7.47 12.24
C SER A 247 -6.32 7.06 11.18
N LEU A 248 -5.73 8.04 10.49
CA LEU A 248 -4.66 7.80 9.53
C LEU A 248 -3.31 8.11 10.20
N HIS A 249 -2.44 7.10 10.23
CA HIS A 249 -1.05 7.26 10.68
C HIS A 249 -0.12 7.16 9.48
N MET A 250 0.71 8.18 9.27
CA MET A 250 1.70 8.23 8.18
C MET A 250 3.09 8.49 8.76
N SER A 251 4.11 7.75 8.31
CA SER A 251 5.51 7.93 8.74
C SER A 251 6.46 7.97 7.55
N GLY A 252 6.79 9.19 7.05
CA GLY A 252 7.70 9.48 5.91
C GLY A 252 7.18 8.99 4.55
N ALA A 253 7.33 9.65 3.39
CA ALA A 253 8.17 10.76 2.92
C ALA A 253 7.32 11.85 2.21
N GLN A 254 7.80 13.10 2.24
CA GLN A 254 7.30 14.29 1.54
C GLN A 254 5.79 14.35 1.24
N ALA A 255 4.99 14.84 2.20
CA ALA A 255 3.67 15.38 1.88
C ALA A 255 3.86 16.69 1.10
N ARG A 256 3.39 16.74 -0.14
CA ARG A 256 3.30 18.00 -0.88
C ARG A 256 1.97 18.65 -0.52
N VAL A 257 2.02 19.81 0.12
CA VAL A 257 0.84 20.66 0.29
C VAL A 257 0.56 21.30 -1.05
N ALA A 258 -0.45 20.81 -1.75
CA ALA A 258 -1.05 21.55 -2.86
C ALA A 258 -2.02 22.57 -2.24
N ALA A 259 -1.82 23.86 -2.51
CA ALA A 259 -2.89 24.82 -2.31
C ALA A 259 -4.07 24.41 -3.21
N ILE A 260 -5.30 24.65 -2.76
CA ILE A 260 -6.47 24.62 -3.63
C ILE A 260 -6.26 25.78 -4.63
N SER A 261 -5.54 25.53 -5.71
CA SER A 261 -5.27 26.53 -6.75
C SER A 261 -6.59 26.85 -7.44
N GLN A 262 -6.95 28.13 -7.51
CA GLN A 262 -8.09 28.61 -8.28
C GLN A 262 -7.94 28.34 -9.79
N ASP A 263 -6.73 27.99 -10.26
CA ASP A 263 -6.39 27.75 -11.67
C ASP A 263 -5.87 26.33 -11.97
N MET A 264 -6.01 25.37 -11.06
CA MET A 264 -6.04 23.96 -11.46
C MET A 264 -7.44 23.70 -12.03
N PRO A 265 -7.61 23.05 -13.19
CA PRO A 265 -8.94 22.56 -13.56
C PRO A 265 -9.35 21.62 -12.45
N LEU A 266 -10.30 22.10 -11.64
CA LEU A 266 -10.84 21.41 -10.49
C LEU A 266 -11.51 20.14 -11.02
N GLY A 267 -10.73 19.06 -11.12
CA GLY A 267 -11.19 17.82 -10.57
C GLY A 267 -11.32 18.04 -9.06
N HIS A 268 -12.34 18.79 -8.65
CA HIS A 268 -12.90 18.59 -7.33
C HIS A 268 -13.00 17.08 -7.13
N ILE A 269 -12.82 16.57 -5.91
CA ILE A 269 -13.50 15.32 -5.58
C ILE A 269 -14.98 15.70 -5.72
N SER A 270 -15.48 15.49 -6.93
CA SER A 270 -16.55 16.31 -7.45
C SER A 270 -17.75 16.18 -6.51
N HIS A 271 -18.30 17.33 -6.09
CA HIS A 271 -19.74 17.45 -5.98
C HIS A 271 -20.31 17.28 -7.40
N THR A 272 -20.14 16.10 -8.00
CA THR A 272 -20.69 15.85 -9.32
C THR A 272 -22.20 15.91 -9.13
N THR A 273 -22.87 16.63 -10.01
CA THR A 273 -24.31 16.47 -10.27
C THR A 273 -24.62 15.09 -10.85
N ALA A 274 -23.59 14.30 -11.20
CA ALA A 274 -23.73 12.86 -11.43
C ALA A 274 -23.98 12.17 -10.07
N PRO A 275 -24.95 11.23 -10.00
CA PRO A 275 -25.31 10.57 -8.75
C PRO A 275 -24.04 9.99 -8.11
N ASN A 276 -23.87 10.21 -6.80
CA ASN A 276 -22.83 9.55 -6.02
C ASN A 276 -22.88 8.06 -6.40
N PRO A 277 -21.79 7.44 -6.91
CA PRO A 277 -21.82 6.06 -7.38
C PRO A 277 -22.24 5.08 -6.27
N LEU A 278 -22.15 5.50 -5.01
CA LEU A 278 -22.72 4.81 -3.85
C LEU A 278 -24.26 4.84 -3.85
N CYS A 279 -24.91 5.94 -4.24
CA CYS A 279 -26.37 6.06 -4.37
C CYS A 279 -26.96 5.15 -5.44
N ALA A 280 -26.23 4.87 -6.52
CA ALA A 280 -26.72 4.00 -7.58
C ALA A 280 -26.90 2.54 -7.11
N ALA A 281 -26.25 2.15 -6.01
CA ALA A 281 -26.33 0.83 -5.40
C ALA A 281 -27.53 0.65 -4.44
N SER A 282 -28.10 1.74 -3.92
CA SER A 282 -29.22 1.70 -2.97
C SER A 282 -30.60 1.62 -3.63
N ALA A 283 -30.65 1.75 -4.96
CA ALA A 283 -31.89 1.73 -5.73
C ALA A 283 -32.16 0.34 -6.34
N ARG A 284 -32.64 -0.61 -5.53
CA ARG A 284 -33.64 -1.63 -5.92
C ARG A 284 -34.20 -2.35 -4.69
N PRO A 285 -35.52 -2.65 -4.68
CA PRO A 285 -36.28 -3.10 -3.52
C PRO A 285 -35.93 -4.52 -3.07
#